data_AF-A0A7X9MFB0-F1
#
_entry.id   AF-A0A7X9MFB0-F1
#
_cell.length_a   1.000
_cell.length_b   1.000
_cell.length_c   1.000
_cell.angle_alpha   90.00
_cell.angle_beta   90.00
_cell.angle_gamma   90.00
#
_symmetry.space_group_name_H-M   'P 1'
#
loop_
_entity.id
_entity.type
_entity.pdbx_description
1 polymer ?
#
loop_
_entity_poly.entity_id
_entity_poly.type
_entity_poly.pdbx_seq_one_letter_code
_entity_poly.pdbx_strand_id
1 'polypeptide(L)'
;MRIKWFSLIRITGLLLVLLYHFFQTIFPGGFFGVDVFFTFSGFLITSLLLEEFGKKSQIDLLGFFKRRFYRIVPPVVLMVLVTMPFTFLVRQDYVAGIGGQIAGVLGFMTNFYEMLTGGSYESQFIPHLFVHNWSLAVEVHYYILWGLAVWFLSKRSKSSSQLRGMVFLLSAGAFIISFFSMFIGSLIASSYSSVYFSSLTHVYPFFLGSILATVVGVRQTSDLVKQFDRTWDLRQNLLVFAAGLLVLLLLTFFVKFTYLFAYLFGFLLASLAAVTMIFAARVLHEKTPEIQEPRIITFLADTSYAVYLFHWPFYIIFSQLMSNLPAVILTVIFSYFFAILSFYIIEPLIAGKTNPLIRKISRLPHIKPISASGVAILTLITLVIITVAPQVGAFETDLMVNGFKQAQTNIGQTKTLAEQAELSRLGISEGTSLIGDSVALRANTALQEALPEANINAQVSRTTKQANDIMLLNSQNKALLKTVVIATGVNNPEGYKNDLDSIVSNLPKGHHLILVTPYEGDKSKDTYTSVEQYAAYARELAEKTPYVSIADWNKVSKEHPEIWAGTDQVHFGNDNSKLEEGAKLYAETIAAAVKASQELPVKSK
;
A
#
# COMPACT_ATOMS: atom_id res chain seq x y z
N MET A 1 -24.43 -24.77 -5.76
CA MET A 1 -25.32 -23.67 -6.20
C MET A 1 -24.48 -22.41 -6.22
N ARG A 2 -24.33 -21.78 -7.39
CA ARG A 2 -23.71 -20.45 -7.53
C ARG A 2 -24.81 -19.44 -7.23
N ILE A 3 -24.59 -18.56 -6.26
CA ILE A 3 -25.51 -17.43 -6.04
C ILE A 3 -25.24 -16.41 -7.16
N LYS A 4 -26.30 -16.06 -7.87
CA LYS A 4 -26.25 -15.08 -8.96
C LYS A 4 -25.98 -13.69 -8.39
N TRP A 5 -25.41 -12.82 -9.20
CA TRP A 5 -25.09 -11.42 -8.97
C TRP A 5 -23.90 -11.17 -8.03
N PHE A 6 -23.46 -12.18 -7.28
CA PHE A 6 -22.20 -12.13 -6.52
C PHE A 6 -20.97 -11.97 -7.42
N SER A 7 -21.06 -12.37 -8.69
CA SER A 7 -20.01 -12.15 -9.68
C SER A 7 -19.72 -10.65 -9.86
N LEU A 8 -20.74 -9.79 -9.79
CA LEU A 8 -20.59 -8.34 -9.92
C LEU A 8 -19.75 -7.74 -8.78
N ILE A 9 -19.98 -8.20 -7.55
CA ILE A 9 -19.26 -7.71 -6.35
C ILE A 9 -17.76 -8.02 -6.46
N ARG A 10 -17.41 -9.23 -6.92
CA ARG A 10 -16.02 -9.63 -7.16
C ARG A 10 -15.35 -8.79 -8.26
N ILE A 11 -16.08 -8.54 -9.35
CA ILE A 11 -15.57 -7.71 -10.45
C ILE A 11 -15.37 -6.27 -9.97
N THR A 12 -16.31 -5.72 -9.20
CA THR A 12 -16.16 -4.39 -8.60
C THR A 12 -14.90 -4.33 -7.74
N GLY A 13 -14.72 -5.25 -6.80
CA GLY A 13 -13.51 -5.29 -5.96
C GLY A 13 -12.22 -5.35 -6.79
N LEU A 14 -12.16 -6.22 -7.80
CA LEU A 14 -10.99 -6.34 -8.68
C LEU A 14 -10.74 -5.04 -9.44
N LEU A 15 -11.79 -4.50 -10.07
CA LEU A 15 -11.68 -3.33 -10.93
C LEU A 15 -11.18 -2.12 -10.13
N LEU A 16 -11.69 -1.89 -8.92
CA LEU A 16 -11.23 -0.81 -8.06
C LEU A 16 -9.74 -0.93 -7.75
N VAL A 17 -9.27 -2.14 -7.40
CA VAL A 17 -7.84 -2.40 -7.16
C VAL A 17 -6.99 -2.17 -8.41
N LEU A 18 -7.44 -2.64 -9.58
CA LEU A 18 -6.70 -2.44 -10.82
C LEU A 18 -6.63 -0.96 -11.20
N LEU A 19 -7.75 -0.23 -11.08
CA LEU A 19 -7.82 1.19 -11.37
C LEU A 19 -6.91 2.01 -10.44
N TYR A 20 -6.83 1.64 -9.16
CA TYR A 20 -5.91 2.27 -8.22
C TYR A 20 -4.45 2.08 -8.66
N HIS A 21 -4.03 0.84 -8.94
CA HIS A 21 -2.63 0.59 -9.30
C HIS A 21 -2.26 1.17 -10.67
N PHE A 22 -3.18 1.14 -11.65
CA PHE A 22 -2.90 1.59 -13.01
C PHE A 22 -3.03 3.11 -13.18
N PHE A 23 -3.92 3.75 -12.41
CA PHE A 23 -4.32 5.14 -12.59
C PHE A 23 -4.61 5.82 -11.25
N GLN A 24 -3.66 5.72 -10.31
CA GLN A 24 -3.79 6.24 -8.94
C GLN A 24 -4.19 7.72 -8.89
N THR A 25 -3.78 8.53 -9.88
CA THR A 25 -4.15 9.95 -9.97
C THR A 25 -5.62 10.20 -10.21
N ILE A 26 -6.28 9.32 -10.97
CA ILE A 26 -7.69 9.44 -11.32
C ILE A 26 -8.55 8.70 -10.30
N PHE A 27 -8.05 7.57 -9.77
CA PHE A 27 -8.77 6.70 -8.84
C PHE A 27 -7.99 6.50 -7.53
N PRO A 28 -7.70 7.58 -6.79
CA PRO A 28 -6.84 7.51 -5.60
C PRO A 28 -7.41 6.65 -4.48
N GLY A 29 -8.74 6.44 -4.46
CA GLY A 29 -9.43 5.60 -3.48
C GLY A 29 -9.70 4.17 -3.93
N GLY A 30 -9.20 3.73 -5.08
CA GLY A 30 -9.50 2.36 -5.55
C GLY A 30 -8.92 1.25 -4.65
N PHE A 31 -8.02 1.59 -3.72
CA PHE A 31 -7.52 0.67 -2.69
C PHE A 31 -8.64 0.09 -1.79
N PHE A 32 -9.80 0.77 -1.66
CA PHE A 32 -10.99 0.23 -0.98
C PHE A 32 -11.56 -1.03 -1.65
N GLY A 33 -11.13 -1.36 -2.87
CA GLY A 33 -11.49 -2.61 -3.53
C GLY A 33 -11.07 -3.86 -2.73
N VAL A 34 -10.00 -3.76 -1.91
CA VAL A 34 -9.57 -4.83 -1.01
C VAL A 34 -10.62 -5.11 0.08
N ASP A 35 -11.24 -4.07 0.65
CA ASP A 35 -12.29 -4.19 1.66
C ASP A 35 -13.56 -4.86 1.12
N VAL A 36 -13.86 -4.63 -0.16
CA VAL A 36 -14.95 -5.34 -0.86
C VAL A 36 -14.65 -6.84 -0.88
N PHE A 37 -13.40 -7.24 -1.18
CA PHE A 37 -12.99 -8.64 -1.12
C PHE A 37 -13.03 -9.20 0.30
N PHE A 38 -12.48 -8.49 1.29
CA PHE A 38 -12.47 -8.94 2.68
C PHE A 38 -13.89 -9.14 3.22
N THR A 39 -14.77 -8.16 3.02
CA THR A 39 -16.18 -8.25 3.41
C THR A 39 -16.86 -9.43 2.71
N PHE A 40 -16.65 -9.58 1.41
CA PHE A 40 -17.26 -10.66 0.65
C PHE A 40 -16.75 -12.05 1.06
N SER A 41 -15.45 -12.20 1.32
CA SER A 41 -14.83 -13.42 1.81
C SER A 41 -15.32 -13.78 3.21
N GLY A 42 -15.43 -12.80 4.12
CA GLY A 42 -16.01 -13.00 5.44
C GLY A 42 -17.45 -13.53 5.39
N PHE A 43 -18.26 -12.97 4.50
CA PHE A 43 -19.61 -13.45 4.24
C PHE A 43 -19.65 -14.88 3.70
N LEU A 44 -18.85 -15.19 2.67
CA LEU A 44 -18.85 -16.50 2.02
C LEU A 44 -18.36 -17.62 2.94
N ILE A 45 -17.23 -17.41 3.63
CA ILE A 45 -16.64 -18.43 4.50
C ILE A 45 -17.57 -18.74 5.67
N THR A 46 -18.08 -17.70 6.33
CA THR A 46 -19.02 -17.86 7.44
C THR A 46 -20.29 -18.57 7.00
N SER A 47 -20.87 -18.18 5.86
CA SER A 47 -22.07 -18.82 5.32
C SER A 47 -21.85 -20.32 5.04
N LEU A 48 -20.71 -20.68 4.45
CA LEU A 48 -20.39 -22.09 4.15
C LEU A 48 -20.26 -22.94 5.41
N LEU A 49 -19.63 -22.42 6.46
CA LEU A 49 -19.44 -23.12 7.73
C LEU A 49 -20.78 -23.31 8.48
N LEU A 50 -21.59 -22.24 8.55
CA LEU A 50 -22.91 -22.30 9.18
C LEU A 50 -23.86 -23.26 8.44
N GLU A 51 -23.79 -23.30 7.11
CA GLU A 51 -24.57 -24.25 6.32
C GLU A 51 -24.13 -25.70 6.49
N GLU A 52 -22.82 -25.94 6.55
CA GLU A 52 -22.30 -27.27 6.77
C GLU A 52 -22.77 -27.81 8.13
N PHE A 53 -22.68 -26.97 9.17
CA PHE A 53 -23.24 -27.30 10.48
C PHE A 53 -24.76 -27.49 10.44
N GLY A 54 -25.51 -26.62 9.76
CA GLY A 54 -26.96 -26.74 9.65
C GLY A 54 -27.43 -28.03 8.95
N LYS A 55 -26.58 -28.64 8.10
CA LYS A 55 -26.90 -29.89 7.39
C LYS A 55 -26.40 -31.15 8.08
N LYS A 56 -25.21 -31.09 8.68
CA LYS A 56 -24.51 -32.27 9.21
C LYS A 56 -24.39 -32.26 10.74
N SER A 57 -24.78 -31.17 11.41
CA SER A 57 -24.51 -30.89 12.82
C SER A 57 -23.03 -30.99 13.20
N GLN A 58 -22.14 -30.86 12.21
CA GLN A 58 -20.69 -30.88 12.36
C GLN A 58 -20.04 -30.08 11.23
N ILE A 59 -18.86 -29.54 11.51
CA ILE A 59 -18.02 -28.83 10.53
C ILE A 59 -16.80 -29.70 10.20
N ASP A 60 -16.62 -30.02 8.92
CA ASP A 60 -15.42 -30.70 8.41
C ASP A 60 -14.30 -29.69 8.20
N LEU A 61 -13.55 -29.43 9.26
CA LEU A 61 -12.47 -28.45 9.28
C LEU A 61 -11.33 -28.81 8.31
N LEU A 62 -10.94 -30.09 8.27
CA LEU A 62 -9.87 -30.54 7.37
C LEU A 62 -10.29 -30.43 5.92
N GLY A 63 -11.52 -30.82 5.59
CA GLY A 63 -12.07 -30.64 4.24
C GLY A 63 -12.21 -29.17 3.87
N PHE A 64 -12.55 -28.29 4.82
CA PHE A 64 -12.56 -26.85 4.61
C PHE A 64 -11.16 -26.33 4.23
N PHE A 65 -10.12 -26.64 5.00
CA PHE A 65 -8.76 -26.21 4.70
C PHE A 65 -8.22 -26.80 3.41
N LYS A 66 -8.49 -28.08 3.11
CA LYS A 66 -8.14 -28.67 1.81
C LYS A 66 -8.75 -27.90 0.64
N ARG A 67 -10.03 -27.54 0.70
CA ARG A 67 -10.70 -26.76 -0.36
C ARG A 67 -10.08 -25.38 -0.53
N ARG A 68 -9.66 -24.73 0.55
CA ARG A 68 -8.97 -23.42 0.50
C ARG A 68 -7.56 -23.55 -0.06
N PHE A 69 -6.80 -24.54 0.40
CA PHE A 69 -5.43 -24.81 -0.06
C PHE A 69 -5.38 -24.98 -1.59
N TYR A 70 -6.21 -25.86 -2.16
CA TYR A 70 -6.25 -26.10 -3.61
C TYR A 70 -6.76 -24.92 -4.44
N ARG A 71 -7.40 -23.92 -3.81
CA ARG A 71 -7.86 -22.70 -4.47
C ARG A 71 -6.81 -21.59 -4.43
N ILE A 72 -6.02 -21.53 -3.36
CA ILE A 72 -5.12 -20.40 -3.08
C ILE A 72 -3.68 -20.71 -3.49
N VAL A 73 -3.14 -21.85 -3.06
CA VAL A 73 -1.70 -22.12 -3.19
C VAL A 73 -1.25 -22.31 -4.63
N PRO A 74 -1.95 -23.06 -5.51
CA PRO A 74 -1.46 -23.26 -6.86
C PRO A 74 -1.32 -21.97 -7.68
N PRO A 75 -2.29 -21.04 -7.68
CA PRO A 75 -2.14 -19.76 -8.37
C PRO A 75 -1.00 -18.90 -7.80
N VAL A 76 -0.79 -18.89 -6.47
CA VAL A 76 0.32 -18.16 -5.84
C VAL A 76 1.68 -18.70 -6.27
N VAL A 77 1.87 -20.03 -6.23
CA VAL A 77 3.14 -20.65 -6.66
C VAL A 77 3.38 -20.37 -8.14
N LEU A 78 2.35 -20.46 -8.97
CA LEU A 78 2.46 -20.15 -10.39
C LEU A 78 2.84 -18.68 -10.61
N MET A 79 2.22 -17.75 -9.87
CA MET A 79 2.54 -16.32 -9.93
C MET A 79 4.02 -16.08 -9.66
N VAL A 80 4.57 -16.63 -8.58
CA VAL A 80 6.00 -16.50 -8.27
C VAL A 80 6.83 -17.04 -9.43
N LEU A 81 6.64 -18.31 -9.81
CA LEU A 81 7.48 -18.98 -10.81
C LEU A 81 7.45 -18.29 -12.19
N VAL A 82 6.30 -17.78 -12.61
CA VAL A 82 6.12 -17.16 -13.92
C VAL A 82 6.65 -15.73 -13.95
N THR A 83 6.51 -14.98 -12.86
CA THR A 83 7.00 -13.61 -12.79
C THR A 83 8.53 -13.56 -12.73
N MET A 84 9.18 -14.53 -12.08
CA MET A 84 10.64 -14.48 -11.85
C MET A 84 11.47 -14.30 -13.13
N PRO A 85 11.28 -15.03 -14.24
CA PRO A 85 12.02 -14.76 -15.47
C PRO A 85 11.87 -13.34 -16.03
N PHE A 86 10.75 -12.66 -15.77
CA PHE A 86 10.55 -11.30 -16.27
C PHE A 86 11.36 -10.27 -15.47
N THR A 87 11.89 -10.62 -14.29
CA THR A 87 12.68 -9.69 -13.50
C THR A 87 14.06 -9.40 -14.11
N PHE A 88 14.53 -10.21 -15.07
CA PHE A 88 15.72 -9.90 -15.87
C PHE A 88 15.56 -8.64 -16.72
N LEU A 89 14.34 -8.13 -16.90
CA LEU A 89 14.07 -6.90 -17.63
C LEU A 89 14.23 -5.63 -16.77
N VAL A 90 14.28 -5.75 -15.45
CA VAL A 90 14.31 -4.60 -14.52
C VAL A 90 15.62 -4.52 -13.76
N ARG A 91 15.87 -3.36 -13.14
CA ARG A 91 17.05 -3.14 -12.28
C ARG A 91 17.06 -4.13 -11.10
N GLN A 92 18.26 -4.48 -10.65
CA GLN A 92 18.44 -5.41 -9.51
C GLN A 92 17.81 -4.91 -8.20
N ASP A 93 17.61 -3.60 -8.05
CA ASP A 93 16.92 -3.04 -6.89
C ASP A 93 15.49 -3.58 -6.72
N TYR A 94 14.77 -3.87 -7.82
CA TYR A 94 13.40 -4.42 -7.76
C TYR A 94 13.35 -5.87 -7.29
N VAL A 95 14.49 -6.56 -7.31
CA VAL A 95 14.64 -7.93 -6.78
C VAL A 95 15.46 -7.95 -5.49
N ALA A 96 15.75 -6.79 -4.90
CA ALA A 96 16.41 -6.74 -3.60
C ALA A 96 15.56 -7.47 -2.55
N GLY A 97 16.22 -8.36 -1.78
CA GLY A 97 15.55 -9.15 -0.75
C GLY A 97 14.47 -10.11 -1.28
N ILE A 98 14.46 -10.45 -2.58
CA ILE A 98 13.38 -11.24 -3.20
C ILE A 98 13.15 -12.60 -2.53
N GLY A 99 14.19 -13.21 -1.96
CA GLY A 99 14.06 -14.44 -1.17
C GLY A 99 13.16 -14.27 0.05
N GLY A 100 13.29 -13.13 0.76
CA GLY A 100 12.44 -12.75 1.88
C GLY A 100 11.00 -12.47 1.44
N GLN A 101 10.83 -11.75 0.32
CA GLN A 101 9.51 -11.50 -0.27
C GLN A 101 8.80 -12.82 -0.65
N ILE A 102 9.49 -13.73 -1.34
CA ILE A 102 8.94 -15.05 -1.74
C ILE A 102 8.61 -15.90 -0.50
N ALA A 103 9.48 -15.90 0.53
CA ALA A 103 9.19 -16.58 1.78
C ALA A 103 7.94 -16.01 2.47
N GLY A 104 7.78 -14.68 2.46
CA GLY A 104 6.57 -13.99 2.93
C GLY A 104 5.33 -14.40 2.14
N VAL A 105 5.40 -14.45 0.81
CA VAL A 105 4.29 -14.87 -0.06
C VAL A 105 3.87 -16.32 0.20
N LEU A 106 4.83 -17.25 0.21
CA LEU A 106 4.56 -18.68 0.38
C LEU A 106 4.16 -19.04 1.82
N GLY A 107 4.67 -18.28 2.80
CA GLY A 107 4.31 -18.40 4.20
C GLY A 107 3.03 -17.67 4.60
N PHE A 108 2.43 -16.89 3.68
CA PHE A 108 1.31 -15.97 3.96
C PHE A 108 1.64 -14.96 5.08
N MET A 109 2.85 -14.40 5.05
CA MET A 109 3.38 -13.45 6.03
C MET A 109 3.81 -12.12 5.38
N THR A 110 3.45 -11.84 4.13
CA THR A 110 3.84 -10.61 3.42
C THR A 110 3.50 -9.36 4.22
N ASN A 111 2.34 -9.29 4.87
CA ASN A 111 1.96 -8.12 5.66
C ASN A 111 2.91 -7.86 6.85
N PHE A 112 3.42 -8.91 7.50
CA PHE A 112 4.40 -8.78 8.57
C PHE A 112 5.80 -8.48 8.02
N TYR A 113 6.17 -9.09 6.89
CA TYR A 113 7.42 -8.80 6.20
C TYR A 113 7.52 -7.30 5.88
N GLU A 114 6.51 -6.72 5.24
CA GLU A 114 6.49 -5.29 4.90
C GLU A 114 6.54 -4.39 6.14
N MET A 115 5.83 -4.75 7.21
CA MET A 115 5.88 -3.99 8.46
C MET A 115 7.25 -4.03 9.13
N LEU A 116 7.94 -5.18 9.09
CA LEU A 116 9.25 -5.38 9.71
C LEU A 116 10.38 -4.73 8.89
N THR A 117 10.28 -4.72 7.57
CA THR A 117 11.24 -4.04 6.70
C THR A 117 10.99 -2.53 6.61
N GLY A 118 9.98 -2.00 7.31
CA GLY A 118 9.65 -0.57 7.30
C GLY A 118 9.04 -0.09 5.99
N GLY A 119 8.49 -1.01 5.19
CA GLY A 119 7.89 -0.70 3.90
C GLY A 119 6.65 0.18 4.03
N SER A 120 6.62 1.29 3.30
CA SER A 120 5.42 2.09 3.12
C SER A 120 4.64 1.62 1.89
N TYR A 121 3.34 1.39 2.03
CA TYR A 121 2.48 0.92 0.93
C TYR A 121 2.47 1.88 -0.28
N GLU A 122 2.51 3.19 -0.05
CA GLU A 122 2.44 4.19 -1.14
C GLU A 122 3.76 4.93 -1.43
N SER A 123 4.63 5.09 -0.44
CA SER A 123 5.86 5.89 -0.59
C SER A 123 7.13 5.05 -0.77
N GLN A 124 6.99 3.77 -1.18
CA GLN A 124 8.15 2.96 -1.53
C GLN A 124 8.72 3.44 -2.87
N PHE A 125 9.94 3.97 -2.83
CA PHE A 125 10.66 4.40 -4.04
C PHE A 125 10.86 3.25 -5.03
N ILE A 126 11.13 2.06 -4.49
CA ILE A 126 11.26 0.83 -5.25
C ILE A 126 10.28 -0.18 -4.62
N PRO A 127 9.07 -0.33 -5.18
CA PRO A 127 8.06 -1.20 -4.60
C PRO A 127 8.49 -2.66 -4.67
N HIS A 128 8.26 -3.39 -3.58
CA HIS A 128 8.44 -4.84 -3.56
C HIS A 128 7.52 -5.51 -4.59
N LEU A 129 8.08 -6.47 -5.33
CA LEU A 129 7.43 -7.13 -6.47
C LEU A 129 6.16 -7.89 -6.06
N PHE A 130 6.09 -8.33 -4.80
CA PHE A 130 4.98 -9.09 -4.24
C PHE A 130 4.27 -8.40 -3.08
N VAL A 131 4.39 -7.07 -2.93
CA VAL A 131 3.80 -6.34 -1.79
C VAL A 131 2.31 -6.59 -1.66
N HIS A 132 1.55 -6.61 -2.77
CA HIS A 132 0.09 -6.78 -2.81
C HIS A 132 -0.40 -8.08 -2.14
N ASN A 133 0.45 -9.10 -2.02
CA ASN A 133 0.14 -10.34 -1.29
C ASN A 133 -0.09 -10.12 0.21
N TRP A 134 0.19 -8.92 0.76
CA TRP A 134 -0.19 -8.56 2.13
C TRP A 134 -1.68 -8.81 2.40
N SER A 135 -2.55 -8.49 1.44
CA SER A 135 -4.00 -8.66 1.63
C SER A 135 -4.40 -10.14 1.64
N LEU A 136 -3.74 -10.94 0.81
CA LEU A 136 -3.91 -12.39 0.77
C LEU A 136 -3.43 -13.04 2.07
N ALA A 137 -2.31 -12.56 2.64
CA ALA A 137 -1.82 -13.01 3.93
C ALA A 137 -2.88 -12.80 5.03
N VAL A 138 -3.43 -11.59 5.13
CA VAL A 138 -4.53 -11.27 6.07
C VAL A 138 -5.75 -12.16 5.81
N GLU A 139 -6.11 -12.40 4.56
CA GLU A 139 -7.22 -13.29 4.20
C GLU A 139 -6.99 -14.74 4.65
N VAL A 140 -5.78 -15.27 4.50
CA VAL A 140 -5.43 -16.63 4.97
C VAL A 140 -5.39 -16.70 6.50
N HIS A 141 -4.89 -15.66 7.18
CA HIS A 141 -4.98 -15.57 8.65
C HIS A 141 -6.43 -15.66 9.11
N TYR A 142 -7.32 -14.88 8.49
CA TYR A 142 -8.75 -14.95 8.77
C TYR A 142 -9.31 -16.36 8.49
N TYR A 143 -8.99 -17.00 7.36
CA TYR A 143 -9.48 -18.35 7.07
C TYR A 143 -9.10 -19.39 8.11
N ILE A 144 -7.85 -19.36 8.59
CA ILE A 144 -7.34 -20.30 9.59
C ILE A 144 -8.01 -20.02 10.94
N LEU A 145 -7.89 -18.79 11.44
CA LEU A 145 -8.37 -18.42 12.77
C LEU A 145 -9.89 -18.49 12.87
N TRP A 146 -10.59 -17.99 11.85
CA TRP A 146 -12.05 -18.01 11.82
C TRP A 146 -12.61 -19.42 11.63
N GLY A 147 -11.99 -20.22 10.74
CA GLY A 147 -12.37 -21.62 10.56
C GLY A 147 -12.28 -22.41 11.86
N LEU A 148 -11.19 -22.22 12.62
CA LEU A 148 -10.99 -22.81 13.95
C LEU A 148 -12.01 -22.30 14.97
N ALA A 149 -12.23 -20.98 15.02
CA ALA A 149 -13.16 -20.36 15.97
C ALA A 149 -14.59 -20.87 15.76
N VAL A 150 -15.11 -20.81 14.53
CA VAL A 150 -16.48 -21.29 14.22
C VAL A 150 -16.59 -22.81 14.44
N TRP A 151 -15.56 -23.58 14.09
CA TRP A 151 -15.52 -25.01 14.39
C TRP A 151 -15.60 -25.28 15.89
N PHE A 152 -14.87 -24.54 16.72
CA PHE A 152 -14.94 -24.68 18.18
C PHE A 152 -16.32 -24.29 18.74
N LEU A 153 -16.89 -23.17 18.28
CA LEU A 153 -18.25 -22.77 18.66
C LEU A 153 -19.29 -23.83 18.25
N SER A 154 -19.08 -24.49 17.11
CA SER A 154 -19.97 -25.56 16.64
C SER A 154 -19.99 -26.77 17.59
N LYS A 155 -18.89 -27.06 18.29
CA LYS A 155 -18.83 -28.14 19.30
C LYS A 155 -19.64 -27.83 20.56
N ARG A 156 -19.87 -26.56 20.85
CA ARG A 156 -20.67 -26.10 22.00
C ARG A 156 -22.12 -25.81 21.66
N SER A 157 -22.43 -25.72 20.37
CA SER A 157 -23.76 -25.34 19.88
C SER A 157 -24.64 -26.56 19.74
N LYS A 158 -25.85 -26.50 20.33
CA LYS A 158 -26.86 -27.57 20.22
C LYS A 158 -27.77 -27.40 19.02
N SER A 159 -27.82 -26.20 18.43
CA SER A 159 -28.67 -25.88 17.29
C SER A 159 -27.99 -24.91 16.32
N SER A 160 -28.46 -24.89 15.07
CA SER A 160 -27.99 -23.95 14.05
C SER A 160 -28.22 -22.48 14.46
N SER A 161 -29.36 -22.19 15.10
CA SER A 161 -29.67 -20.83 15.60
C SER A 161 -28.74 -20.40 16.72
N GLN A 162 -28.39 -21.31 17.64
CA GLN A 162 -27.43 -21.02 18.70
C GLN A 162 -26.04 -20.71 18.12
N LEU A 163 -25.57 -21.51 17.17
CA LEU A 163 -24.29 -21.26 16.50
C LEU A 163 -24.28 -19.90 15.78
N ARG A 164 -25.35 -19.57 15.04
CA ARG A 164 -25.51 -18.27 14.38
C ARG A 164 -25.41 -17.11 15.38
N GLY A 165 -26.08 -17.20 16.53
CA GLY A 165 -26.02 -16.18 17.57
C GLY A 165 -24.62 -16.02 18.16
N MET A 166 -23.94 -17.13 18.48
CA MET A 166 -22.56 -17.10 18.98
C MET A 166 -21.57 -16.51 17.97
N VAL A 167 -21.72 -16.88 16.69
CA VAL A 167 -20.90 -16.35 15.59
C VAL A 167 -21.16 -14.86 15.37
N PHE A 168 -22.42 -14.42 15.47
CA PHE A 168 -22.77 -13.00 15.39
C PHE A 168 -22.08 -12.19 16.49
N LEU A 169 -22.20 -12.65 17.76
CA LEU A 169 -21.59 -11.95 18.90
C LEU A 169 -20.07 -11.92 18.81
N LEU A 170 -19.44 -13.03 18.41
CA LEU A 170 -17.99 -13.08 18.22
C LEU A 170 -17.54 -12.14 17.08
N SER A 171 -18.27 -12.14 15.95
CA SER A 171 -17.97 -11.25 14.82
C SER A 171 -18.15 -9.78 15.21
N ALA A 172 -19.21 -9.44 15.95
CA ALA A 172 -19.45 -8.08 16.42
C ALA A 172 -18.35 -7.59 17.37
N GLY A 173 -17.93 -8.42 18.33
CA GLY A 173 -16.81 -8.09 19.22
C GLY A 173 -15.50 -7.89 18.47
N ALA A 174 -15.17 -8.80 17.55
CA ALA A 174 -13.96 -8.70 16.74
C ALA A 174 -13.96 -7.51 15.78
N PHE A 175 -15.12 -7.19 15.19
CA PHE A 175 -15.32 -5.97 14.40
C PHE A 175 -15.04 -4.71 15.23
N ILE A 176 -15.65 -4.58 16.41
CA ILE A 176 -15.48 -3.41 17.28
C ILE A 176 -14.01 -3.24 17.66
N ILE A 177 -13.36 -4.30 18.13
CA ILE A 177 -11.95 -4.25 18.55
C ILE A 177 -11.05 -3.82 17.39
N SER A 178 -11.21 -4.45 16.23
CA SER A 178 -10.35 -4.20 15.06
C SER A 178 -10.60 -2.80 14.47
N PHE A 179 -11.86 -2.37 14.34
CA PHE A 179 -12.22 -1.02 13.88
C PHE A 179 -11.65 0.07 14.80
N PHE A 180 -11.86 -0.03 16.12
CA PHE A 180 -11.32 0.96 17.05
C PHE A 180 -9.79 0.92 17.14
N SER A 181 -9.17 -0.25 16.93
CA SER A 181 -7.70 -0.34 16.83
C SER A 181 -7.18 0.43 15.62
N MET A 182 -7.84 0.34 14.46
CA MET A 182 -7.47 1.15 13.29
C MET A 182 -7.75 2.64 13.53
N PHE A 183 -8.93 2.96 14.07
CA PHE A 183 -9.34 4.33 14.34
C PHE A 183 -8.33 5.05 15.24
N ILE A 184 -8.05 4.48 16.42
CA ILE A 184 -7.12 5.05 17.39
C ILE A 184 -5.68 4.99 16.84
N GLY A 185 -5.29 3.86 16.24
CA GLY A 185 -3.96 3.68 15.67
C GLY A 185 -3.63 4.73 14.62
N SER A 186 -4.57 5.09 13.75
CA SER A 186 -4.37 6.11 12.72
C SER A 186 -4.16 7.52 13.27
N LEU A 187 -4.68 7.83 14.46
CA LEU A 187 -4.49 9.15 15.09
C LEU A 187 -3.09 9.34 15.66
N ILE A 188 -2.39 8.24 15.98
CA ILE A 188 -1.08 8.24 16.63
C ILE A 188 0.04 7.68 15.74
N ALA A 189 -0.29 7.02 14.64
CA ALA A 189 0.68 6.41 13.75
C ALA A 189 1.53 7.47 13.04
N SER A 190 2.84 7.24 13.03
CA SER A 190 3.78 8.03 12.22
C SER A 190 3.65 7.74 10.72
N SER A 191 3.14 6.57 10.36
CA SER A 191 2.81 6.17 8.99
C SER A 191 1.57 5.28 8.98
N TYR A 192 0.62 5.62 8.10
CA TYR A 192 -0.60 4.84 7.97
C TYR A 192 -0.39 3.42 7.41
N SER A 193 0.74 3.16 6.76
CA SER A 193 1.06 1.82 6.22
C SER A 193 1.09 0.76 7.34
N SER A 194 1.53 1.14 8.55
CA SER A 194 1.57 0.25 9.72
C SER A 194 0.18 -0.24 10.15
N VAL A 195 -0.81 0.65 10.17
CA VAL A 195 -2.21 0.32 10.50
C VAL A 195 -2.95 -0.29 9.30
N TYR A 196 -2.46 -0.06 8.08
CA TYR A 196 -3.04 -0.65 6.87
C TYR A 196 -2.66 -2.13 6.69
N PHE A 197 -1.38 -2.49 6.90
CA PHE A 197 -0.92 -3.88 6.77
C PHE A 197 -1.27 -4.77 7.96
N SER A 198 -1.57 -4.18 9.12
CA SER A 198 -1.76 -4.96 10.34
C SER A 198 -3.02 -5.83 10.28
N SER A 199 -2.83 -7.12 10.54
CA SER A 199 -3.91 -8.10 10.69
C SER A 199 -4.83 -7.80 11.89
N LEU A 200 -4.43 -6.92 12.81
CA LEU A 200 -5.25 -6.53 13.96
C LEU A 200 -6.19 -5.37 13.61
N THR A 201 -5.68 -4.36 12.92
CA THR A 201 -6.42 -3.13 12.62
C THR A 201 -7.28 -3.27 11.37
N HIS A 202 -6.81 -3.98 10.34
CA HIS A 202 -7.48 -3.99 9.03
C HIS A 202 -8.33 -5.25 8.74
N VAL A 203 -8.49 -6.16 9.72
CA VAL A 203 -9.25 -7.41 9.53
C VAL A 203 -10.77 -7.22 9.71
N TYR A 204 -11.23 -6.11 10.26
CA TYR A 204 -12.66 -5.90 10.57
C TYR A 204 -13.65 -6.02 9.39
N PRO A 205 -13.29 -5.74 8.11
CA PRO A 205 -14.22 -5.93 7.00
C PRO A 205 -14.71 -7.38 6.89
N PHE A 206 -13.85 -8.36 7.16
CA PHE A 206 -14.23 -9.77 7.22
C PHE A 206 -15.32 -10.04 8.25
N PHE A 207 -15.26 -9.39 9.41
CA PHE A 207 -16.23 -9.57 10.48
C PHE A 207 -17.58 -8.91 10.16
N LEU A 208 -17.61 -7.79 9.43
CA LEU A 208 -18.86 -7.25 8.88
C LEU A 208 -19.53 -8.23 7.90
N GLY A 209 -18.74 -8.84 7.02
CA GLY A 209 -19.24 -9.92 6.16
C GLY A 209 -19.76 -11.13 6.96
N SER A 210 -19.05 -11.49 8.04
CA SER A 210 -19.42 -12.60 8.93
C SER A 210 -20.74 -12.35 9.66
N ILE A 211 -20.95 -11.12 10.13
CA ILE A 211 -22.22 -10.64 10.72
C ILE A 211 -23.34 -10.78 9.69
N LEU A 212 -23.12 -10.30 8.46
CA LEU A 212 -24.12 -10.42 7.40
C LEU A 212 -24.49 -11.89 7.12
N ALA A 213 -23.51 -12.79 7.14
CA ALA A 213 -23.74 -14.22 6.90
C ALA A 213 -24.66 -14.87 7.94
N THR A 214 -24.60 -14.46 9.22
CA THR A 214 -25.48 -15.02 10.26
C THR A 214 -26.94 -14.62 10.05
N VAL A 215 -27.16 -13.41 9.52
CA VAL A 215 -28.48 -12.80 9.31
C VAL A 215 -29.10 -13.20 7.98
N VAL A 216 -28.33 -13.30 6.90
CA VAL A 216 -28.84 -13.48 5.53
C VAL A 216 -28.87 -14.97 5.13
N GLY A 217 -27.79 -15.70 5.42
CA GLY A 217 -27.57 -17.07 4.92
C GLY A 217 -27.40 -17.15 3.38
N VAL A 218 -26.88 -18.27 2.87
CA VAL A 218 -26.69 -18.47 1.42
C VAL A 218 -27.70 -19.45 0.82
N ARG A 219 -27.82 -20.70 1.31
CA ARG A 219 -28.74 -21.73 0.82
C ARG A 219 -30.05 -21.84 1.57
N GLN A 220 -30.03 -21.58 2.88
CA GLN A 220 -31.25 -21.44 3.67
C GLN A 220 -31.49 -19.95 3.84
N THR A 221 -32.45 -19.42 3.10
CA THR A 221 -32.84 -18.00 3.18
C THR A 221 -33.40 -17.72 4.56
N SER A 222 -32.85 -16.69 5.21
CA SER A 222 -33.44 -16.18 6.45
C SER A 222 -34.79 -15.54 6.17
N ASP A 223 -35.60 -15.43 7.22
CA ASP A 223 -36.92 -14.80 7.10
C ASP A 223 -36.81 -13.32 6.73
N LEU A 224 -35.69 -12.67 7.05
CA LEU A 224 -35.37 -11.31 6.60
C LEU A 224 -35.25 -11.24 5.07
N VAL A 225 -34.48 -12.13 4.44
CA VAL A 225 -34.36 -12.15 2.97
C VAL A 225 -35.70 -12.44 2.31
N LYS A 226 -36.49 -13.38 2.86
CA LYS A 226 -37.83 -13.69 2.35
C LYS A 226 -38.79 -12.51 2.49
N GLN A 227 -38.69 -11.75 3.58
CA GLN A 227 -39.50 -10.56 3.80
C GLN A 227 -39.17 -9.50 2.74
N PHE A 228 -37.89 -9.19 2.53
CA PHE A 228 -37.46 -8.21 1.53
C PHE A 228 -37.71 -8.67 0.09
N ASP A 229 -37.62 -9.97 -0.17
CA ASP A 229 -38.03 -10.53 -1.45
C ASP A 229 -39.54 -10.32 -1.73
N ARG A 230 -40.38 -10.31 -0.70
CA ARG A 230 -41.82 -10.01 -0.84
C ARG A 230 -42.13 -8.51 -0.90
N THR A 231 -41.41 -7.69 -0.15
CA THR A 231 -41.74 -6.26 0.01
C THR A 231 -41.07 -5.36 -1.02
N TRP A 232 -39.83 -5.65 -1.43
CA TRP A 232 -39.14 -4.83 -2.42
C TRP A 232 -39.56 -5.22 -3.83
N ASP A 233 -39.72 -4.23 -4.70
CA ASP A 233 -39.76 -4.48 -6.14
C ASP A 233 -38.33 -4.61 -6.72
N LEU A 234 -38.23 -4.94 -8.02
CA LEU A 234 -36.93 -5.08 -8.69
C LEU A 234 -36.17 -3.75 -8.73
N ARG A 235 -36.88 -2.61 -8.89
CA ARG A 235 -36.27 -1.28 -9.00
C ARG A 235 -35.66 -0.85 -7.67
N GLN A 236 -36.37 -1.04 -6.56
CA GLN A 236 -35.89 -0.76 -5.21
C GLN A 236 -34.64 -1.57 -4.90
N ASN A 237 -34.63 -2.87 -5.23
CA ASN A 237 -33.45 -3.72 -5.01
C ASN A 237 -32.24 -3.26 -5.85
N LEU A 238 -32.46 -2.89 -7.12
CA LEU A 238 -31.41 -2.34 -7.97
C LEU A 238 -30.90 -0.98 -7.46
N LEU A 239 -31.77 -0.12 -6.91
CA LEU A 239 -31.38 1.15 -6.30
C LEU A 239 -30.51 0.94 -5.06
N VAL A 240 -30.80 -0.06 -4.22
CA VAL A 240 -29.98 -0.39 -3.05
C VAL A 240 -28.61 -0.90 -3.48
N PHE A 241 -28.55 -1.77 -4.49
CA PHE A 241 -27.27 -2.20 -5.07
C PHE A 241 -26.49 -1.02 -5.64
N ALA A 242 -27.15 -0.14 -6.40
CA ALA A 242 -26.56 1.06 -7.00
C ALA A 242 -26.09 2.07 -5.95
N ALA A 243 -26.79 2.20 -4.81
CA ALA A 243 -26.37 3.07 -3.71
C ALA A 243 -25.05 2.60 -3.08
N GLY A 244 -24.90 1.29 -2.85
CA GLY A 244 -23.62 0.73 -2.38
C GLY A 244 -22.50 0.96 -3.40
N LEU A 245 -22.76 0.74 -4.69
CA LEU A 245 -21.80 1.02 -5.75
C LEU A 245 -21.43 2.52 -5.81
N LEU A 246 -22.40 3.42 -5.66
CA LEU A 246 -22.18 4.87 -5.67
C LEU A 246 -21.26 5.28 -4.52
N VAL A 247 -21.46 4.76 -3.31
CA VAL A 247 -20.55 5.03 -2.18
C VAL A 247 -19.12 4.58 -2.50
N LEU A 248 -18.94 3.38 -3.06
CA LEU A 248 -17.61 2.91 -3.47
C LEU A 248 -16.99 3.80 -4.55
N LEU A 249 -17.78 4.25 -5.53
CA LEU A 249 -17.31 5.18 -6.56
C LEU A 249 -16.90 6.53 -5.96
N LEU A 250 -17.70 7.11 -5.07
CA LEU A 250 -17.35 8.37 -4.40
C LEU A 250 -16.05 8.24 -3.61
N LEU A 251 -15.88 7.15 -2.84
CA LEU A 251 -14.63 6.89 -2.14
C LEU A 251 -13.45 6.77 -3.12
N THR A 252 -13.65 6.05 -4.23
CA THR A 252 -12.64 5.81 -5.28
C THR A 252 -12.13 7.11 -5.92
N PHE A 253 -13.01 8.07 -6.17
CA PHE A 253 -12.64 9.33 -6.83
C PHE A 253 -12.11 10.40 -5.87
N PHE A 254 -12.51 10.39 -4.59
CA PHE A 254 -12.29 11.54 -3.70
C PHE A 254 -11.43 11.27 -2.47
N VAL A 255 -11.15 10.02 -2.11
CA VAL A 255 -10.42 9.71 -0.89
C VAL A 255 -9.05 9.15 -1.23
N LYS A 256 -8.00 9.90 -0.89
CA LYS A 256 -6.62 9.42 -0.98
C LYS A 256 -6.25 8.57 0.23
N PHE A 257 -5.28 7.68 0.06
CA PHE A 257 -4.76 6.85 1.14
C PHE A 257 -4.00 7.66 2.20
N THR A 258 -3.48 8.85 1.85
CA THR A 258 -2.86 9.79 2.79
C THR A 258 -3.89 10.52 3.67
N TYR A 259 -5.19 10.41 3.37
CA TYR A 259 -6.23 11.10 4.15
C TYR A 259 -6.55 10.34 5.42
N LEU A 260 -6.48 11.03 6.56
CA LEU A 260 -6.91 10.49 7.86
C LEU A 260 -8.36 9.96 7.79
N PHE A 261 -9.23 10.62 7.02
CA PHE A 261 -10.61 10.17 6.79
C PHE A 261 -10.72 8.72 6.31
N ALA A 262 -9.76 8.24 5.49
CA ALA A 262 -9.78 6.87 4.99
C ALA A 262 -9.78 5.85 6.15
N TYR A 263 -8.96 6.10 7.18
CA TYR A 263 -8.76 5.22 8.34
C TYR A 263 -9.83 5.39 9.41
N LEU A 264 -10.39 6.59 9.56
CA LEU A 264 -11.46 6.83 10.54
C LEU A 264 -12.81 6.30 10.05
N PHE A 265 -13.13 6.53 8.77
CA PHE A 265 -14.48 6.27 8.23
C PHE A 265 -14.48 5.64 6.84
N GLY A 266 -13.49 5.91 5.99
CA GLY A 266 -13.47 5.43 4.59
C GLY A 266 -13.59 3.92 4.46
N PHE A 267 -12.72 3.17 5.15
CA PHE A 267 -12.73 1.70 5.12
C PHE A 267 -14.04 1.11 5.68
N LEU A 268 -14.63 1.77 6.69
CA LEU A 268 -15.91 1.36 7.25
C LEU A 268 -17.04 1.58 6.23
N LEU A 269 -17.07 2.73 5.57
CA LEU A 269 -18.04 3.04 4.52
C LEU A 269 -17.91 2.09 3.34
N ALA A 270 -16.69 1.76 2.91
CA ALA A 270 -16.44 0.78 1.85
C ALA A 270 -16.97 -0.61 2.22
N SER A 271 -16.70 -1.05 3.46
CA SER A 271 -17.17 -2.34 3.98
C SER A 271 -18.71 -2.39 4.09
N LEU A 272 -19.35 -1.31 4.56
CA LEU A 272 -20.81 -1.21 4.65
C LEU A 272 -21.48 -1.13 3.27
N ALA A 273 -20.83 -0.46 2.30
CA ALA A 273 -21.26 -0.46 0.91
C ALA A 273 -21.20 -1.88 0.31
N ALA A 274 -20.12 -2.62 0.57
CA ALA A 274 -20.00 -4.02 0.18
C ALA A 274 -21.08 -4.90 0.84
N VAL A 275 -21.33 -4.75 2.15
CA VAL A 275 -22.44 -5.42 2.86
C VAL A 275 -23.78 -5.17 2.17
N THR A 276 -24.05 -3.91 1.82
CA THR A 276 -25.29 -3.50 1.15
C THR A 276 -25.41 -4.15 -0.24
N MET A 277 -24.34 -4.16 -1.03
CA MET A 277 -24.30 -4.82 -2.34
C MET A 277 -24.48 -6.34 -2.23
N ILE A 278 -23.87 -6.99 -1.23
CA ILE A 278 -24.02 -8.44 -0.98
C ILE A 278 -25.46 -8.77 -0.64
N PHE A 279 -26.08 -7.99 0.24
CA PHE A 279 -27.47 -8.18 0.62
C PHE A 279 -28.41 -8.03 -0.59
N ALA A 280 -28.27 -6.93 -1.35
CA ALA A 280 -29.08 -6.66 -2.53
C ALA A 280 -28.91 -7.74 -3.62
N ALA A 281 -27.67 -8.20 -3.84
CA ALA A 281 -27.39 -9.30 -4.77
C ALA A 281 -28.03 -10.62 -4.32
N ARG A 282 -28.08 -10.89 -3.01
CA ARG A 282 -28.74 -12.08 -2.47
C ARG A 282 -30.26 -12.03 -2.66
N VAL A 283 -30.89 -10.88 -2.41
CA VAL A 283 -32.32 -10.67 -2.69
C VAL A 283 -32.57 -10.77 -4.20
N LEU A 284 -31.68 -10.20 -5.02
CA LEU A 284 -31.80 -10.23 -6.49
C LEU A 284 -31.75 -11.67 -7.02
N HIS A 285 -30.96 -12.55 -6.40
CA HIS A 285 -30.91 -13.96 -6.76
C HIS A 285 -32.27 -14.65 -6.65
N GLU A 286 -33.02 -14.40 -5.56
CA GLU A 286 -34.37 -14.95 -5.36
C GLU A 286 -35.38 -14.33 -6.34
N LYS A 287 -35.30 -13.02 -6.57
CA LYS A 287 -36.19 -12.29 -7.49
C LYS A 287 -36.08 -12.67 -8.95
N THR A 288 -34.96 -13.27 -9.35
CA THR A 288 -34.64 -13.48 -10.77
C THR A 288 -34.44 -14.96 -11.09
N PRO A 289 -35.31 -15.90 -10.68
CA PRO A 289 -35.03 -17.34 -10.75
C PRO A 289 -34.68 -17.81 -12.17
N GLU A 290 -35.39 -17.29 -13.17
CA GLU A 290 -35.24 -17.64 -14.59
C GLU A 290 -34.10 -16.91 -15.31
N ILE A 291 -33.55 -15.84 -14.72
CA ILE A 291 -32.47 -15.06 -15.36
C ILE A 291 -31.12 -15.68 -15.03
N GLN A 292 -30.34 -16.02 -16.05
CA GLN A 292 -28.97 -16.50 -15.88
C GLN A 292 -27.98 -15.32 -15.91
N GLU A 293 -26.90 -15.42 -15.13
CA GLU A 293 -25.79 -14.45 -15.25
C GLU A 293 -25.13 -14.56 -16.64
N PRO A 294 -24.77 -13.44 -17.28
CA PRO A 294 -24.00 -13.47 -18.52
C PRO A 294 -22.68 -14.21 -18.36
N ARG A 295 -22.31 -15.04 -19.34
CA ARG A 295 -21.08 -15.87 -19.29
C ARG A 295 -19.81 -15.03 -19.11
N ILE A 296 -19.75 -13.85 -19.72
CA ILE A 296 -18.61 -12.93 -19.61
C ILE A 296 -18.44 -12.49 -18.15
N ILE A 297 -19.52 -12.11 -17.47
CA ILE A 297 -19.49 -11.73 -16.05
C ILE A 297 -19.02 -12.90 -15.19
N THR A 298 -19.52 -14.11 -15.46
CA THR A 298 -19.05 -15.28 -14.72
C THR A 298 -17.57 -15.59 -14.95
N PHE A 299 -17.09 -15.43 -16.19
CA PHE A 299 -15.69 -15.62 -16.55
C PHE A 299 -14.78 -14.65 -15.79
N LEU A 300 -15.08 -13.34 -15.86
CA LEU A 300 -14.31 -12.31 -15.18
C LEU A 300 -14.25 -12.54 -13.66
N ALA A 301 -15.38 -12.91 -13.06
CA ALA A 301 -15.46 -13.17 -11.62
C ALA A 301 -14.80 -14.48 -11.18
N ASP A 302 -14.69 -15.47 -12.07
CA ASP A 302 -14.07 -16.77 -11.78
C ASP A 302 -12.53 -16.66 -11.85
N THR A 303 -12.01 -15.88 -12.81
CA THR A 303 -10.58 -15.59 -12.97
C THR A 303 -10.07 -14.46 -12.07
N SER A 304 -10.95 -13.71 -11.39
CA SER A 304 -10.59 -12.46 -10.71
C SER A 304 -9.45 -12.61 -9.69
N TYR A 305 -9.43 -13.73 -8.95
CA TYR A 305 -8.38 -14.02 -7.98
C TYR A 305 -7.00 -14.15 -8.64
N ALA A 306 -6.91 -14.92 -9.72
CA ALA A 306 -5.63 -15.09 -10.40
C ALA A 306 -5.20 -13.80 -11.10
N VAL A 307 -6.13 -13.04 -11.69
CA VAL A 307 -5.82 -11.70 -12.24
C VAL A 307 -5.23 -10.78 -11.16
N TYR A 308 -5.82 -10.76 -9.96
CA TYR A 308 -5.30 -10.01 -8.81
C TYR A 308 -3.89 -10.43 -8.39
N LEU A 309 -3.51 -11.69 -8.57
CA LEU A 309 -2.16 -12.14 -8.25
C LEU A 309 -1.15 -11.60 -9.28
N PHE A 310 -1.46 -11.74 -10.56
CA PHE A 310 -0.52 -11.41 -11.63
C PHE A 310 -0.41 -9.91 -11.93
N HIS A 311 -1.43 -9.09 -11.64
CA HIS A 311 -1.44 -7.69 -12.13
C HIS A 311 -0.31 -6.87 -11.54
N TRP A 312 -0.04 -6.97 -10.25
CA TRP A 312 0.94 -6.12 -9.59
C TRP A 312 2.37 -6.37 -10.05
N PRO A 313 2.90 -7.61 -9.99
CA PRO A 313 4.27 -7.87 -10.44
C PRO A 313 4.50 -7.51 -11.91
N PHE A 314 3.54 -7.82 -12.79
CA PHE A 314 3.65 -7.43 -14.20
C PHE A 314 3.57 -5.92 -14.39
N TYR A 315 2.72 -5.22 -13.63
CA TYR A 315 2.64 -3.77 -13.69
C TYR A 315 3.94 -3.10 -13.25
N ILE A 316 4.53 -3.56 -12.14
CA ILE A 316 5.83 -3.08 -11.69
C ILE A 316 6.89 -3.31 -12.77
N ILE A 317 6.94 -4.50 -13.37
CA ILE A 317 7.95 -4.78 -14.40
C ILE A 317 7.73 -3.93 -15.64
N PHE A 318 6.52 -3.89 -16.20
CA PHE A 318 6.27 -3.19 -17.46
C PHE A 318 6.32 -1.66 -17.31
N SER A 319 5.89 -1.10 -16.18
CA SER A 319 5.95 0.36 -15.94
C SER A 319 7.38 0.90 -15.89
N GLN A 320 8.38 0.06 -15.62
CA GLN A 320 9.79 0.43 -15.71
C GLN A 320 10.34 0.44 -17.14
N LEU A 321 9.66 -0.24 -18.07
CA LEU A 321 10.12 -0.40 -19.45
C LEU A 321 9.45 0.57 -20.41
N MET A 322 8.27 1.09 -20.06
CA MET A 322 7.45 1.90 -20.95
C MET A 322 6.53 2.82 -20.15
N SER A 323 5.92 3.77 -20.86
CA SER A 323 4.91 4.64 -20.25
C SER A 323 3.69 3.85 -19.75
N ASN A 324 2.93 4.48 -18.86
CA ASN A 324 1.87 3.81 -18.11
C ASN A 324 0.86 3.05 -19.00
N LEU A 325 0.33 3.66 -20.06
CA LEU A 325 -0.75 3.05 -20.85
C LEU A 325 -0.32 1.73 -21.56
N PRO A 326 0.81 1.69 -22.30
CA PRO A 326 1.37 0.42 -22.79
C PRO A 326 1.62 -0.62 -21.68
N ALA A 327 2.14 -0.19 -20.53
CA ALA A 327 2.40 -1.07 -19.39
C ALA A 327 1.10 -1.71 -18.86
N VAL A 328 0.02 -0.92 -18.74
CA VAL A 328 -1.31 -1.40 -18.34
C VAL A 328 -1.84 -2.43 -19.34
N ILE A 329 -1.74 -2.17 -20.64
CA ILE A 329 -2.23 -3.09 -21.69
C ILE A 329 -1.51 -4.43 -21.59
N LEU A 330 -0.17 -4.44 -21.52
CA LEU A 330 0.60 -5.68 -21.38
C LEU A 330 0.28 -6.37 -20.06
N THR A 331 0.18 -5.63 -18.95
CA THR A 331 -0.18 -6.18 -17.64
C THR A 331 -1.50 -6.93 -17.71
N VAL A 332 -2.54 -6.33 -18.29
CA VAL A 332 -3.86 -6.95 -18.44
C VAL A 332 -3.77 -8.21 -19.31
N ILE A 333 -3.08 -8.15 -20.45
CA ILE A 333 -2.91 -9.30 -21.35
C ILE A 333 -2.24 -10.48 -20.64
N PHE A 334 -1.07 -10.24 -20.01
CA PHE A 334 -0.31 -11.29 -19.34
C PHE A 334 -1.04 -11.81 -18.09
N SER A 335 -1.67 -10.93 -17.31
CA SER A 335 -2.44 -11.33 -16.12
C SER A 335 -3.63 -12.20 -16.49
N TYR A 336 -4.40 -11.86 -17.52
CA TYR A 336 -5.50 -12.70 -17.98
C TYR A 336 -5.00 -14.00 -18.61
N PHE A 337 -3.92 -13.96 -19.40
CA PHE A 337 -3.35 -15.17 -20.00
C PHE A 337 -2.98 -16.21 -18.93
N PHE A 338 -2.22 -15.80 -17.91
CA PHE A 338 -1.83 -16.70 -16.83
C PHE A 338 -2.97 -17.02 -15.86
N ALA A 339 -3.93 -16.11 -15.66
CA ALA A 339 -5.14 -16.39 -14.88
C ALA A 339 -6.01 -17.47 -15.52
N ILE A 340 -6.18 -17.45 -16.84
CA ILE A 340 -6.91 -18.48 -17.59
C ILE A 340 -6.20 -19.83 -17.46
N LEU A 341 -4.88 -19.85 -17.65
CA LEU A 341 -4.06 -21.07 -17.49
C LEU A 341 -4.18 -21.62 -16.06
N SER A 342 -4.09 -20.75 -15.05
CA SER A 342 -4.23 -21.12 -13.65
C SER A 342 -5.60 -21.73 -13.36
N PHE A 343 -6.67 -20.98 -13.65
CA PHE A 343 -8.03 -21.32 -13.23
C PHE A 343 -8.61 -22.53 -13.96
N TYR A 344 -8.43 -22.61 -15.28
CA TYR A 344 -9.09 -23.65 -16.09
C TYR A 344 -8.27 -24.93 -16.25
N ILE A 345 -6.96 -24.88 -15.99
CA ILE A 345 -6.04 -25.99 -16.24
C ILE A 345 -5.32 -26.40 -14.96
N ILE A 346 -4.56 -25.50 -14.33
CA ILE A 346 -3.65 -25.87 -13.23
C ILE A 346 -4.41 -26.20 -11.94
N GLU A 347 -5.30 -25.31 -11.48
CA GLU A 347 -6.07 -25.52 -10.25
C GLU A 347 -6.90 -26.82 -10.27
N PRO A 348 -7.69 -27.12 -11.32
CA PRO A 348 -8.48 -28.34 -11.34
C PRO A 348 -7.60 -29.59 -11.44
N LEU A 349 -6.50 -29.54 -12.20
CA LEU A 349 -5.57 -30.65 -12.35
C LEU A 349 -4.93 -31.04 -11.01
N ILE A 350 -4.45 -30.06 -10.25
CA ILE A 350 -3.85 -30.29 -8.92
C ILE A 350 -4.92 -30.77 -7.92
N ALA A 351 -6.16 -30.27 -8.04
CA ALA A 351 -7.28 -30.74 -7.24
C ALA A 351 -7.85 -32.12 -7.67
N GLY A 352 -7.24 -32.79 -8.65
CA GLY A 352 -7.69 -34.09 -9.16
C GLY A 352 -9.01 -34.04 -9.96
N LYS A 353 -9.43 -32.86 -10.40
CA LYS A 353 -10.65 -32.63 -11.20
C LYS A 353 -10.30 -32.61 -12.68
N THR A 354 -11.14 -33.22 -13.51
CA THR A 354 -10.98 -33.19 -14.97
C THR A 354 -12.13 -32.45 -15.64
N ASN A 355 -11.83 -31.61 -16.62
CA ASN A 355 -12.81 -31.00 -17.53
C ASN A 355 -12.48 -31.40 -18.99
N PRO A 356 -13.35 -31.09 -19.98
CA PRO A 356 -13.10 -31.44 -21.38
C PRO A 356 -11.77 -30.89 -21.93
N LEU A 357 -11.37 -29.69 -21.50
CA LEU A 357 -10.10 -29.07 -21.88
C LEU A 357 -8.90 -29.87 -21.36
N ILE A 358 -8.88 -30.19 -20.05
CA ILE A 358 -7.83 -30.99 -19.41
C ILE A 358 -7.74 -32.37 -20.06
N ARG A 359 -8.87 -33.02 -20.39
CA ARG A 359 -8.87 -34.30 -21.10
C ARG A 359 -8.26 -34.20 -22.50
N LYS A 360 -8.50 -33.09 -23.20
CA LYS A 360 -7.90 -32.83 -24.51
C LYS A 360 -6.38 -32.58 -24.39
N ILE A 361 -5.98 -31.76 -23.41
CA ILE A 361 -4.57 -31.44 -23.12
C ILE A 361 -3.82 -32.69 -22.68
N SER A 362 -4.40 -33.52 -21.80
CA SER A 362 -3.77 -34.74 -21.27
C SER A 362 -3.55 -35.83 -22.32
N ARG A 363 -4.20 -35.72 -23.49
CA ARG A 363 -4.00 -36.61 -24.64
C ARG A 363 -2.85 -36.18 -25.54
N LEU A 364 -2.31 -34.98 -25.36
CA LEU A 364 -1.15 -34.52 -26.13
C LEU A 364 0.08 -35.35 -25.73
N PRO A 365 0.86 -35.86 -26.70
CA PRO A 365 2.07 -36.62 -26.40
C PRO A 365 3.06 -35.73 -25.63
N HIS A 366 3.76 -36.32 -24.67
CA HIS A 366 4.79 -35.65 -23.85
C HIS A 366 4.34 -34.43 -23.01
N ILE A 367 3.04 -34.14 -22.89
CA ILE A 367 2.59 -32.95 -22.13
C ILE A 367 3.00 -32.98 -20.65
N LYS A 368 2.95 -34.17 -20.02
CA LYS A 368 3.35 -34.35 -18.62
C LYS A 368 4.85 -34.05 -18.41
N PRO A 369 5.79 -34.71 -19.13
CA PRO A 369 7.20 -34.38 -18.98
C PRO A 369 7.51 -32.93 -19.38
N ILE A 370 6.86 -32.37 -20.41
CA ILE A 370 7.04 -30.95 -20.79
C ILE A 370 6.61 -30.02 -19.64
N SER A 371 5.43 -30.25 -19.04
CA SER A 371 4.96 -29.44 -17.91
C SER A 371 5.87 -29.58 -16.68
N ALA A 372 6.35 -30.78 -16.38
CA ALA A 372 7.25 -31.03 -15.25
C ALA A 372 8.62 -30.34 -15.48
N SER A 373 9.19 -30.46 -16.68
CA SER A 373 10.42 -29.76 -17.06
C SER A 373 10.25 -28.25 -17.03
N GLY A 374 9.12 -27.72 -17.51
CA GLY A 374 8.81 -26.29 -17.45
C GLY A 374 8.78 -25.77 -16.02
N VAL A 375 8.09 -26.46 -15.11
CA VAL A 375 8.08 -26.10 -13.68
C VAL A 375 9.49 -26.20 -13.09
N ALA A 376 10.24 -27.28 -13.37
CA ALA A 376 11.60 -27.45 -12.86
C ALA A 376 12.56 -26.33 -13.34
N ILE A 377 12.46 -25.92 -14.60
CA ILE A 377 13.23 -24.81 -15.16
C ILE A 377 12.86 -23.49 -14.48
N LEU A 378 11.57 -23.19 -14.32
CA LEU A 378 11.14 -21.97 -13.64
C LEU A 378 11.56 -21.95 -12.17
N THR A 379 11.50 -23.10 -11.49
CA THR A 379 12.02 -23.24 -10.12
C THR A 379 13.52 -23.01 -10.05
N LEU A 380 14.29 -23.58 -10.99
CA LEU A 380 15.73 -23.36 -11.05
C LEU A 380 16.07 -21.88 -11.30
N ILE A 381 15.39 -21.23 -12.25
CA ILE A 381 15.54 -19.79 -12.51
C ILE A 381 15.22 -18.98 -11.25
N THR A 382 14.13 -19.31 -10.56
CA THR A 382 13.73 -18.65 -9.31
C THR A 382 14.80 -18.79 -8.24
N LEU A 383 15.36 -20.00 -8.06
CA LEU A 383 16.43 -20.24 -7.09
C LEU A 383 17.70 -19.46 -7.46
N VAL A 384 18.08 -19.44 -8.74
CA VAL A 384 19.23 -18.65 -9.22
C VAL A 384 19.01 -17.16 -8.90
N ILE A 385 17.84 -16.61 -9.20
CA ILE A 385 17.54 -15.21 -8.91
C ILE A 385 17.58 -14.95 -7.40
N ILE A 386 17.03 -15.83 -6.56
CA ILE A 386 17.12 -15.69 -5.09
C ILE A 386 18.58 -15.66 -4.63
N THR A 387 19.45 -16.48 -5.21
CA THR A 387 20.88 -16.54 -4.81
C THR A 387 21.71 -15.37 -5.30
N VAL A 388 21.39 -14.80 -6.47
CA VAL A 388 22.17 -13.72 -7.10
C VAL A 388 21.63 -12.34 -6.73
N ALA A 389 20.35 -12.24 -6.38
CA ALA A 389 19.73 -10.98 -6.00
C ALA A 389 20.40 -10.38 -4.76
N PRO A 390 20.63 -9.06 -4.75
CA PRO A 390 21.20 -8.40 -3.58
C PRO A 390 20.21 -8.47 -2.40
N GLN A 391 20.73 -8.48 -1.16
CA GLN A 391 19.87 -8.43 0.03
C GLN A 391 19.21 -7.06 0.22
N VAL A 392 19.94 -6.01 -0.13
CA VAL A 392 19.53 -4.60 -0.06
C VAL A 392 19.83 -3.97 -1.41
N GLY A 393 18.91 -3.17 -1.95
CA GLY A 393 19.12 -2.49 -3.24
C GLY A 393 20.34 -1.57 -3.18
N ALA A 394 20.96 -1.28 -4.33
CA ALA A 394 22.01 -0.28 -4.41
C ALA A 394 21.51 1.09 -3.96
N PHE A 395 20.26 1.43 -4.31
CA PHE A 395 19.61 2.66 -3.86
C PHE A 395 19.47 2.73 -2.33
N GLU A 396 18.93 1.68 -1.71
CA GLU A 396 18.76 1.63 -0.25
C GLU A 396 20.10 1.58 0.48
N THR A 397 21.09 0.89 -0.09
CA THR A 397 22.46 0.83 0.44
C THR A 397 23.07 2.23 0.50
N ASP A 398 22.91 3.03 -0.55
CA ASP A 398 23.39 4.42 -0.58
C ASP A 398 22.74 5.27 0.52
N LEU A 399 21.42 5.20 0.68
CA LEU A 399 20.71 5.90 1.76
C LEU A 399 21.18 5.46 3.15
N MET A 400 21.41 4.15 3.35
CA MET A 400 21.89 3.59 4.62
C MET A 400 23.31 4.07 4.94
N VAL A 401 24.22 4.02 3.96
CA VAL A 401 25.60 4.50 4.11
C VAL A 401 25.63 5.98 4.44
N ASN A 402 24.84 6.80 3.73
CA ASN A 402 24.74 8.23 4.02
C ASN A 402 24.15 8.49 5.41
N GLY A 403 23.17 7.70 5.85
CA GLY A 403 22.63 7.76 7.20
C GLY A 403 23.68 7.44 8.29
N PHE A 404 24.52 6.43 8.06
CA PHE A 404 25.62 6.11 8.98
C PHE A 404 26.70 7.20 9.02
N LYS A 405 27.09 7.75 7.87
CA LYS A 405 28.03 8.88 7.80
C LYS A 405 27.48 10.08 8.58
N GLN A 406 26.22 10.43 8.36
CA GLN A 406 25.54 11.49 9.11
C GLN A 406 25.54 11.22 10.62
N ALA A 407 25.17 10.01 11.05
CA ALA A 407 25.17 9.66 12.47
C ALA A 407 26.56 9.79 13.11
N GLN A 408 27.61 9.39 12.39
CA GLN A 408 28.99 9.54 12.84
C GLN A 408 29.37 11.02 12.99
N THR A 409 29.04 11.87 12.02
CA THR A 409 29.29 13.31 12.08
C THR A 409 28.53 13.96 13.25
N ASN A 410 27.25 13.61 13.42
CA ASN A 410 26.38 14.20 14.43
C ASN A 410 26.83 13.88 15.85
N ILE A 411 27.46 12.72 16.11
CA ILE A 411 28.03 12.42 17.43
C ILE A 411 29.13 13.43 17.80
N GLY A 412 30.01 13.78 16.86
CA GLY A 412 31.08 14.76 17.07
C GLY A 412 30.54 16.18 17.21
N GLN A 413 29.58 16.57 16.37
CA GLN A 413 28.97 17.90 16.42
C GLN A 413 28.10 18.09 17.65
N THR A 414 27.32 17.09 18.07
CA THR A 414 26.47 17.18 19.28
C THR A 414 27.32 17.42 20.53
N LYS A 415 28.47 16.75 20.65
CA LYS A 415 29.43 17.02 21.73
C LYS A 415 29.92 18.47 21.69
N THR A 416 30.33 18.94 20.52
CA THR A 416 30.82 20.31 20.32
C THR A 416 29.75 21.35 20.66
N LEU A 417 28.50 21.12 20.23
CA LEU A 417 27.36 22.00 20.50
C LEU A 417 26.97 22.00 21.98
N ALA A 418 27.03 20.85 22.66
CA ALA A 418 26.78 20.76 24.10
C ALA A 418 27.84 21.54 24.89
N GLU A 419 29.13 21.39 24.54
CA GLU A 419 30.24 22.15 25.15
C GLU A 419 30.11 23.65 24.88
N GLN A 420 29.75 24.06 23.65
CA GLN A 420 29.50 25.45 23.30
C GLN A 420 28.25 26.03 23.98
N ALA A 421 27.18 25.24 24.15
CA ALA A 421 25.96 25.69 24.82
C ALA A 421 26.17 25.90 26.33
N GLU A 422 27.05 25.13 26.97
CA GLU A 422 27.47 25.40 28.36
C GLU A 422 28.27 26.70 28.50
N LEU A 423 29.06 27.06 27.48
CA LEU A 423 29.87 28.29 27.44
C LEU A 423 29.04 29.53 27.03
N SER A 424 28.02 29.34 26.19
CA SER A 424 27.15 30.38 25.65
C SER A 424 26.05 30.74 26.64
N ARG A 425 26.36 31.55 27.65
CA ARG A 425 25.39 31.79 28.75
C ARG A 425 24.06 32.45 28.32
N LEU A 426 23.91 33.08 27.16
CA LEU A 426 22.68 33.83 26.80
C LEU A 426 22.38 33.99 25.28
N GLY A 427 23.09 33.29 24.36
CA GLY A 427 22.95 33.50 22.91
C GLY A 427 22.66 32.22 22.12
N ILE A 428 21.97 32.34 20.98
CA ILE A 428 21.81 31.26 20.00
C ILE A 428 23.15 31.05 19.30
N SER A 429 23.60 29.80 19.24
CA SER A 429 24.85 29.44 18.57
C SER A 429 24.78 29.72 17.06
N GLU A 430 25.82 30.37 16.54
CA GLU A 430 26.02 30.53 15.10
C GLU A 430 26.18 29.16 14.42
N GLY A 431 25.81 29.07 13.15
CA GLY A 431 25.90 27.84 12.36
C GLY A 431 24.58 27.45 11.71
N THR A 432 24.54 26.27 11.09
CA THR A 432 23.41 25.80 10.29
C THR A 432 22.89 24.44 10.78
N SER A 433 21.61 24.37 11.12
CA SER A 433 20.89 23.11 11.34
C SER A 433 20.07 22.78 10.09
N LEU A 434 20.36 21.64 9.44
CA LEU A 434 19.60 21.16 8.29
C LEU A 434 18.73 19.97 8.72
N ILE A 435 17.41 20.12 8.60
CA ILE A 435 16.43 19.07 8.87
C ILE A 435 15.81 18.66 7.54
N GLY A 436 16.15 17.46 7.04
CA GLY A 436 15.81 17.04 5.68
C GLY A 436 15.14 15.67 5.56
N ASP A 437 14.65 15.37 4.36
CA ASP A 437 14.06 14.08 3.98
C ASP A 437 15.06 13.17 3.23
N SER A 438 14.55 12.20 2.46
CA SER A 438 15.37 11.24 1.70
C SER A 438 16.20 11.91 0.60
N VAL A 439 15.75 13.03 0.04
CA VAL A 439 16.49 13.75 -1.01
C VAL A 439 17.72 14.42 -0.41
N ALA A 440 17.56 15.08 0.75
CA ALA A 440 18.67 15.64 1.50
C ALA A 440 19.62 14.54 2.01
N LEU A 441 19.09 13.40 2.46
CA LEU A 441 19.90 12.26 2.91
C LEU A 441 20.78 11.70 1.78
N ARG A 442 20.23 11.63 0.56
CA ARG A 442 20.98 11.21 -0.63
C ARG A 442 22.10 12.18 -0.98
N ALA A 443 21.91 13.48 -0.72
CA ALA A 443 22.94 14.50 -0.91
C ALA A 443 23.90 14.66 0.28
N ASN A 444 23.80 13.84 1.33
CA ASN A 444 24.47 14.09 2.62
C ASN A 444 25.99 14.30 2.49
N THR A 445 26.69 13.48 1.69
CA THR A 445 28.14 13.64 1.50
C THR A 445 28.47 15.00 0.86
N ALA A 446 27.79 15.37 -0.23
CA ALA A 446 28.00 16.65 -0.91
C ALA A 446 27.59 17.85 -0.04
N LEU A 447 26.51 17.72 0.76
CA LEU A 447 26.08 18.72 1.72
C LEU A 447 27.14 18.96 2.80
N GLN A 448 27.74 17.89 3.32
CA GLN A 448 28.79 18.00 4.32
C GLN A 448 30.07 18.64 3.73
N GLU A 449 30.39 18.38 2.47
CA GLU A 449 31.52 19.02 1.79
C GLU A 449 31.26 20.52 1.53
N ALA A 450 30.04 20.88 1.11
CA ALA A 450 29.66 22.27 0.84
C ALA A 450 29.44 23.09 2.12
N LEU A 451 29.01 22.45 3.21
CA LEU A 451 28.74 23.05 4.51
C LEU A 451 29.42 22.25 5.65
N PRO A 452 30.75 22.33 5.82
CA PRO A 452 31.50 21.50 6.77
C PRO A 452 31.04 21.59 8.23
N GLU A 453 30.56 22.76 8.64
CA GLU A 453 30.11 23.05 10.00
C GLU A 453 28.59 22.88 10.20
N ALA A 454 27.84 22.46 9.16
CA ALA A 454 26.40 22.26 9.29
C ALA A 454 26.09 20.98 10.04
N ASN A 455 25.09 21.05 10.93
CA ASN A 455 24.48 19.90 11.58
C ASN A 455 23.35 19.36 10.69
N ILE A 456 23.64 18.27 9.99
CA ILE A 456 22.73 17.64 9.04
C ILE A 456 21.98 16.51 9.74
N ASN A 457 20.66 16.64 9.75
CA ASN A 457 19.74 15.60 10.19
C ASN A 457 18.76 15.36 9.06
N ALA A 458 19.04 14.37 8.21
CA ALA A 458 18.16 13.90 7.15
C ALA A 458 17.74 12.44 7.41
N GLN A 459 16.53 12.07 6.97
CA GLN A 459 15.97 10.72 7.17
C GLN A 459 14.99 10.35 6.06
N VAL A 460 14.99 9.06 5.69
CA VAL A 460 14.02 8.48 4.76
C VAL A 460 12.59 8.73 5.23
N SER A 461 11.70 9.07 4.29
CA SER A 461 10.26 9.29 4.51
C SER A 461 9.89 10.43 5.46
N ARG A 462 10.82 11.34 5.79
CA ARG A 462 10.51 12.50 6.64
C ARG A 462 9.54 13.45 5.95
N THR A 463 8.56 13.95 6.70
CA THR A 463 7.60 14.96 6.25
C THR A 463 7.91 16.35 6.85
N THR A 464 7.33 17.40 6.26
CA THR A 464 7.42 18.78 6.77
C THR A 464 6.90 18.90 8.20
N LYS A 465 5.80 18.21 8.52
CA LYS A 465 5.25 18.15 9.88
C LYS A 465 6.27 17.58 10.89
N GLN A 466 6.93 16.48 10.56
CA GLN A 466 7.95 15.89 11.43
C GLN A 466 9.19 16.79 11.56
N ALA A 467 9.57 17.50 10.49
CA ALA A 467 10.66 18.46 10.56
C ALA A 467 10.35 19.62 11.53
N ASN A 468 9.09 20.08 11.60
CA ASN A 468 8.63 21.06 12.58
C ASN A 468 8.81 20.55 14.03
N ASP A 469 8.39 19.30 14.30
CA ASP A 469 8.53 18.68 15.62
C ASP A 469 10.02 18.57 16.04
N ILE A 470 10.90 18.18 15.10
CA ILE A 470 12.35 18.10 15.34
C ILE A 470 12.95 19.49 15.58
N MET A 471 12.56 20.50 14.80
CA MET A 471 13.00 21.89 14.97
C MET A 471 12.68 22.39 16.39
N LEU A 472 11.44 22.18 16.83
CA LEU A 472 10.98 22.57 18.16
C LEU A 472 11.73 21.81 19.26
N LEU A 473 11.92 20.50 19.11
CA LEU A 473 12.68 19.69 20.06
C LEU A 473 14.14 20.18 20.17
N ASN A 474 14.80 20.44 19.05
CA ASN A 474 16.17 20.96 19.04
C ASN A 474 16.25 22.35 19.69
N SER A 475 15.25 23.20 19.48
CA SER A 475 15.18 24.51 20.14
C SER A 475 15.04 24.38 21.66
N GLN A 476 14.14 23.51 22.13
CA GLN A 476 13.94 23.24 23.55
C GLN A 476 15.22 22.72 24.22
N ASN A 477 16.00 21.91 23.49
CA ASN A 477 17.26 21.35 23.94
C ASN A 477 18.47 22.29 23.70
N LYS A 478 18.25 23.52 23.24
CA LYS A 478 19.31 24.50 22.89
C LYS A 478 20.33 23.98 21.87
N ALA A 479 19.91 23.04 21.03
CA ALA A 479 20.73 22.42 19.98
C ALA A 479 20.42 22.99 18.58
N LEU A 480 19.38 23.84 18.45
CA LEU A 480 19.04 24.49 17.20
C LEU A 480 19.96 25.68 16.94
N LEU A 481 20.59 25.71 15.78
CA LEU A 481 21.52 26.77 15.37
C LEU A 481 20.78 27.94 14.71
N LYS A 482 21.45 29.09 14.60
CA LYS A 482 20.89 30.33 14.06
C LYS A 482 20.24 30.16 12.67
N THR A 483 20.92 29.49 11.74
CA THR A 483 20.34 29.21 10.41
C THR A 483 19.68 27.84 10.43
N VAL A 484 18.39 27.79 10.09
CA VAL A 484 17.60 26.55 10.06
C VAL A 484 17.19 26.27 8.62
N VAL A 485 17.66 25.17 8.05
CA VAL A 485 17.30 24.71 6.70
C VAL A 485 16.27 23.59 6.83
N ILE A 486 15.09 23.77 6.23
CA ILE A 486 14.06 22.75 6.13
C ILE A 486 14.07 22.19 4.71
N ALA A 487 14.59 20.98 4.58
CA ALA A 487 14.81 20.29 3.32
C ALA A 487 13.81 19.13 3.14
N THR A 488 12.52 19.47 3.14
CA THR A 488 11.39 18.53 3.06
C THR A 488 10.32 19.04 2.10
N GLY A 489 9.42 18.17 1.67
CA GLY A 489 8.16 18.59 1.06
C GLY A 489 7.63 17.68 -0.05
N VAL A 490 8.42 16.70 -0.49
CA VAL A 490 7.96 15.71 -1.48
C VAL A 490 7.13 14.59 -0.83
N ASN A 491 7.37 14.28 0.45
CA ASN A 491 6.61 13.30 1.22
C ASN A 491 5.37 13.95 1.88
N ASN A 492 4.18 13.42 1.59
CA ASN A 492 2.87 13.93 2.04
C ASN A 492 2.63 15.42 1.73
N PRO A 493 2.72 15.85 0.45
CA PRO A 493 2.69 17.25 0.08
C PRO A 493 1.29 17.90 0.21
N GLU A 494 0.20 17.15 0.40
CA GLU A 494 -1.16 17.69 0.32
C GLU A 494 -1.49 18.70 1.44
N GLY A 495 -0.82 18.56 2.60
CA GLY A 495 -0.95 19.46 3.75
C GLY A 495 -0.07 20.72 3.72
N TYR A 496 0.59 20.99 2.58
CA TYR A 496 1.69 21.97 2.48
C TYR A 496 1.42 23.33 3.12
N LYS A 497 0.23 23.91 2.94
CA LYS A 497 -0.09 25.24 3.49
C LYS A 497 0.01 25.24 5.01
N ASN A 498 -0.74 24.35 5.65
CA ASN A 498 -0.76 24.24 7.11
C ASN A 498 0.61 23.87 7.65
N ASP A 499 1.33 22.97 6.97
CA ASP A 499 2.65 22.52 7.41
C ASP A 499 3.70 23.65 7.32
N LEU A 500 3.75 24.38 6.21
CA LEU A 500 4.66 25.51 6.00
C LEU A 500 4.31 26.70 6.91
N ASP A 501 3.03 27.04 7.04
CA ASP A 501 2.55 28.07 7.97
C ASP A 501 2.95 27.72 9.40
N SER A 502 2.78 26.46 9.79
CA SER A 502 3.18 25.98 11.11
C SER A 502 4.69 26.09 11.31
N ILE A 503 5.52 25.75 10.33
CA ILE A 503 6.99 25.90 10.45
C ILE A 503 7.38 27.37 10.61
N VAL A 504 6.87 28.28 9.77
CA VAL A 504 7.21 29.71 9.84
C VAL A 504 6.73 30.32 11.15
N SER A 505 5.51 29.97 11.58
CA SER A 505 4.93 30.43 12.85
C SER A 505 5.70 29.89 14.06
N ASN A 506 6.07 28.62 14.06
CA ASN A 506 6.75 27.95 15.17
C ASN A 506 8.26 28.19 15.22
N LEU A 507 8.86 28.75 14.15
CA LEU A 507 10.28 29.10 14.16
C LEU A 507 10.60 29.90 15.43
N PRO A 508 11.55 29.47 16.28
CA PRO A 508 11.88 30.20 17.49
C PRO A 508 12.51 31.55 17.16
N LYS A 509 12.48 32.47 18.13
CA LYS A 509 13.13 33.78 17.97
C LYS A 509 14.65 33.61 17.84
N GLY A 510 15.26 34.48 17.06
CA GLY A 510 16.70 34.56 16.82
C GLY A 510 17.22 33.57 15.78
N HIS A 511 16.33 32.89 15.06
CA HIS A 511 16.67 32.02 13.93
C HIS A 511 16.29 32.65 12.58
N HIS A 512 17.03 32.30 11.54
CA HIS A 512 16.68 32.54 10.13
C HIS A 512 16.32 31.20 9.47
N LEU A 513 15.23 31.18 8.70
CA LEU A 513 14.71 29.96 8.08
C LEU A 513 15.02 29.93 6.59
N ILE A 514 15.49 28.79 6.09
CA ILE A 514 15.65 28.52 4.66
C ILE A 514 14.73 27.36 4.31
N LEU A 515 13.83 27.58 3.37
CA LEU A 515 12.96 26.55 2.82
C LEU A 515 13.59 26.00 1.53
N VAL A 516 13.79 24.69 1.45
CA VAL A 516 14.21 24.04 0.20
C VAL A 516 12.96 23.58 -0.54
N THR A 517 12.77 24.01 -1.79
CA THR A 517 11.56 23.66 -2.55
C THR A 517 11.60 22.19 -3.01
N PRO A 518 10.52 21.40 -2.86
CA PRO A 518 10.51 20.00 -3.27
C PRO A 518 10.37 19.84 -4.79
N TYR A 519 10.75 18.68 -5.31
CA TYR A 519 10.64 18.34 -6.73
C TYR A 519 10.04 16.95 -6.92
N GLU A 520 9.13 16.84 -7.89
CA GLU A 520 8.54 15.60 -8.42
C GLU A 520 8.51 15.77 -9.94
N GLY A 521 9.35 15.00 -10.65
CA GLY A 521 9.47 15.09 -12.10
C GLY A 521 8.43 14.26 -12.87
N ASP A 522 7.82 13.26 -12.23
CA ASP A 522 6.79 12.43 -12.83
C ASP A 522 5.44 13.14 -12.77
N LYS A 523 5.11 13.81 -13.87
CA LYS A 523 3.83 14.51 -14.06
C LYS A 523 2.61 13.58 -13.98
N SER A 524 2.81 12.27 -14.04
CA SER A 524 1.75 11.27 -13.90
C SER A 524 1.53 10.84 -12.45
N LYS A 525 2.29 11.35 -11.46
CA LYS A 525 2.04 11.14 -10.04
C LYS A 525 0.91 12.01 -9.51
N ASP A 526 0.15 11.51 -8.54
CA ASP A 526 -1.00 12.21 -7.96
C ASP A 526 -0.57 13.32 -6.99
N THR A 527 0.68 13.26 -6.54
CA THR A 527 1.37 14.23 -5.69
C THR A 527 1.99 15.39 -6.48
N TYR A 528 2.23 15.24 -7.79
CA TYR A 528 2.92 16.24 -8.64
C TYR A 528 2.36 17.66 -8.45
N THR A 529 1.03 17.80 -8.56
CA THR A 529 0.37 19.10 -8.40
C THR A 529 0.58 19.69 -7.01
N SER A 530 0.50 18.87 -5.97
CA SER A 530 0.71 19.32 -4.58
C SER A 530 2.16 19.72 -4.32
N VAL A 531 3.14 19.02 -4.93
CA VAL A 531 4.56 19.37 -4.84
C VAL A 531 4.85 20.71 -5.53
N GLU A 532 4.28 20.94 -6.71
CA GLU A 532 4.40 22.23 -7.41
C GLU A 532 3.75 23.38 -6.64
N GLN A 533 2.59 23.13 -6.03
CA GLN A 533 1.93 24.11 -5.17
C GLN A 533 2.71 24.38 -3.87
N TYR A 534 3.32 23.36 -3.26
CA TYR A 534 4.23 23.51 -2.13
C TYR A 534 5.37 24.45 -2.52
N ALA A 535 6.07 24.15 -3.63
CA ALA A 535 7.20 24.96 -4.08
C ALA A 535 6.81 26.41 -4.36
N ALA A 536 5.65 26.64 -4.99
CA ALA A 536 5.11 27.99 -5.20
C ALA A 536 4.81 28.72 -3.88
N TYR A 537 4.20 28.04 -2.92
CA TYR A 537 3.84 28.64 -1.64
C TYR A 537 5.07 28.93 -0.75
N ALA A 538 6.09 28.06 -0.78
CA ALA A 538 7.34 28.31 -0.10
C ALA A 538 8.05 29.57 -0.62
N ARG A 539 8.01 29.83 -1.94
CA ARG A 539 8.52 31.08 -2.54
C ARG A 539 7.72 32.29 -2.04
N GLU A 540 6.39 32.20 -2.02
CA GLU A 540 5.51 33.26 -1.50
C GLU A 540 5.81 33.61 -0.04
N LEU A 541 6.05 32.60 0.81
CA LEU A 541 6.41 32.80 2.22
C LEU A 541 7.77 33.49 2.38
N ALA A 542 8.76 33.11 1.57
CA ALA A 542 10.09 33.74 1.56
C ALA A 542 10.02 35.20 1.09
N GLU A 543 9.20 35.52 0.10
CA GLU A 543 9.01 36.92 -0.34
C GLU A 543 8.34 37.79 0.73
N LYS A 544 7.41 37.22 1.51
CA LYS A 544 6.62 37.95 2.51
C LYS A 544 7.30 38.06 3.88
N THR A 545 8.24 37.16 4.19
CA THR A 545 8.76 37.01 5.55
C THR A 545 10.26 37.30 5.57
N PRO A 546 10.71 38.40 6.18
CA PRO A 546 12.09 38.89 6.03
C PRO A 546 13.16 37.95 6.63
N TYR A 547 12.76 37.05 7.53
CA TYR A 547 13.63 36.03 8.14
C TYR A 547 13.48 34.65 7.49
N VAL A 548 12.87 34.57 6.30
CA VAL A 548 12.70 33.36 5.51
C VAL A 548 13.33 33.55 4.14
N SER A 549 14.17 32.60 3.73
CA SER A 549 14.82 32.54 2.42
C SER A 549 14.49 31.25 1.69
N ILE A 550 14.76 31.21 0.38
CA ILE A 550 14.51 30.05 -0.47
C ILE A 550 15.83 29.43 -0.96
N ALA A 551 15.90 28.10 -0.93
CA ALA A 551 16.84 27.29 -1.71
C ALA A 551 16.02 26.56 -2.78
N ASP A 552 15.97 27.12 -4.00
CA ASP A 552 14.96 26.71 -4.99
C ASP A 552 15.36 25.45 -5.79
N TRP A 553 15.45 24.31 -5.09
CA TRP A 553 15.75 23.02 -5.69
C TRP A 553 14.74 22.60 -6.76
N ASN A 554 13.46 22.91 -6.60
CA ASN A 554 12.43 22.68 -7.62
C ASN A 554 12.77 23.32 -8.97
N LYS A 555 13.31 24.55 -8.95
CA LYS A 555 13.73 25.24 -10.17
C LYS A 555 14.99 24.60 -10.75
N VAL A 556 16.02 24.40 -9.94
CA VAL A 556 17.29 23.77 -10.38
C VAL A 556 17.04 22.39 -10.98
N SER A 557 16.20 21.57 -10.33
CA SER A 557 15.83 20.24 -10.82
C SER A 557 15.26 20.26 -12.24
N LYS A 558 14.43 21.26 -12.57
CA LYS A 558 13.81 21.41 -13.90
C LYS A 558 14.81 21.83 -14.98
N GLU A 559 15.88 22.52 -14.59
CA GLU A 559 16.94 22.98 -15.49
C GLU A 559 17.94 21.86 -15.83
N HIS A 560 17.91 20.75 -15.08
CA HIS A 560 18.85 19.63 -15.17
C HIS A 560 18.14 18.29 -15.46
N PRO A 561 17.47 18.10 -16.62
CA PRO A 561 16.76 16.85 -16.96
C PRO A 561 17.66 15.60 -16.96
N GLU A 562 18.97 15.77 -17.17
CA GLU A 562 19.96 14.70 -17.27
C GLU A 562 20.18 13.91 -15.97
N ILE A 563 19.93 14.50 -14.79
CA ILE A 563 20.09 13.80 -13.51
C ILE A 563 18.88 12.92 -13.17
N TRP A 564 17.79 13.00 -13.94
CA TRP A 564 16.54 12.27 -13.72
C TRP A 564 16.34 11.10 -14.68
N ALA A 565 17.22 10.94 -15.67
CA ALA A 565 17.11 9.86 -16.64
C ALA A 565 17.21 8.49 -15.93
N GLY A 566 16.16 7.66 -16.04
CA GLY A 566 16.13 6.32 -15.43
C GLY A 566 16.02 6.31 -13.89
N THR A 567 15.61 7.43 -13.28
CA THR A 567 15.32 7.53 -11.85
C THR A 567 13.82 7.52 -11.57
N ASP A 568 13.45 7.52 -10.29
CA ASP A 568 12.06 7.63 -9.80
C ASP A 568 11.49 9.07 -9.87
N GLN A 569 12.21 10.00 -10.53
CA GLN A 569 11.86 11.42 -10.68
C GLN A 569 11.81 12.24 -9.37
N VAL A 570 12.33 11.69 -8.26
CA VAL A 570 12.49 12.40 -6.97
C VAL A 570 13.94 12.30 -6.47
N HIS A 571 14.55 11.13 -6.59
CA HIS A 571 15.94 10.87 -6.28
C HIS A 571 16.79 10.95 -7.55
N PHE A 572 17.70 11.91 -7.57
CA PHE A 572 18.61 12.13 -8.70
C PHE A 572 19.64 11.00 -8.82
N GLY A 573 20.14 10.78 -10.03
CA GLY A 573 21.21 9.85 -10.35
C GLY A 573 20.79 8.38 -10.39
N ASN A 574 20.78 7.79 -11.59
CA ASN A 574 20.60 6.36 -11.82
C ASN A 574 21.92 5.57 -11.76
N ASP A 575 23.05 6.24 -11.89
CA ASP A 575 24.41 5.74 -11.76
C ASP A 575 25.25 6.67 -10.86
N ASN A 576 26.49 6.26 -10.55
CA ASN A 576 27.36 7.03 -9.65
C ASN A 576 27.69 8.42 -10.19
N SER A 577 27.89 8.59 -11.50
CA SER A 577 28.24 9.87 -12.09
C SER A 577 27.09 10.87 -11.98
N LYS A 578 25.87 10.43 -12.31
CA LYS A 578 24.67 11.28 -12.21
C LYS A 578 24.22 11.49 -10.77
N LEU A 579 24.52 10.55 -9.87
CA LEU A 579 24.32 10.71 -8.44
C LEU A 579 25.21 11.82 -7.89
N GLU A 580 26.51 11.79 -8.19
CA GLU A 580 27.46 12.82 -7.76
C GLU A 580 27.09 14.20 -8.31
N GLU A 581 26.73 14.28 -9.60
CA GLU A 581 26.29 15.52 -10.24
C GLU A 581 25.02 16.09 -9.57
N GLY A 582 23.99 15.27 -9.37
CA GLY A 582 22.76 15.70 -8.70
C GLY A 582 22.95 16.10 -7.24
N ALA A 583 23.77 15.34 -6.49
CA ALA A 583 24.09 15.63 -5.09
C ALA A 583 24.82 16.97 -4.96
N LYS A 584 25.75 17.25 -5.87
CA LYS A 584 26.49 18.51 -5.92
C LYS A 584 25.57 19.69 -6.21
N LEU A 585 24.70 19.59 -7.21
CA LEU A 585 23.71 20.64 -7.52
C LEU A 585 22.79 20.92 -6.32
N TYR A 586 22.32 19.86 -5.64
CA TYR A 586 21.49 19.99 -4.45
C TYR A 586 22.23 20.74 -3.33
N ALA A 587 23.47 20.33 -3.04
CA ALA A 587 24.30 20.93 -2.01
C ALA A 587 24.66 22.39 -2.32
N GLU A 588 25.02 22.71 -3.57
CA GLU A 588 25.34 24.06 -4.00
C GLU A 588 24.12 24.99 -3.90
N THR A 589 22.92 24.49 -4.22
CA THR A 589 21.66 25.24 -4.09
C THR A 589 21.43 25.66 -2.63
N ILE A 590 21.61 24.73 -1.69
CA ILE A 590 21.44 25.01 -0.26
C ILE A 590 22.57 25.91 0.26
N ALA A 591 23.82 25.63 -0.10
CA ALA A 591 24.97 26.41 0.35
C ALA A 591 24.90 27.87 -0.11
N ALA A 592 24.43 28.12 -1.34
CA ALA A 592 24.18 29.47 -1.84
C ALA A 592 23.14 30.22 -1.00
N ALA A 593 22.03 29.57 -0.64
CA ALA A 593 21.00 30.15 0.21
C ALA A 593 21.50 30.41 1.65
N VAL A 594 22.26 29.48 2.23
CA VAL A 594 22.89 29.65 3.55
C VAL A 594 23.81 30.85 3.55
N LYS A 595 24.67 30.99 2.54
CA LYS A 595 25.58 32.13 2.39
C LYS A 595 24.81 33.46 2.25
N ALA A 596 23.78 33.49 1.42
CA ALA A 596 22.94 34.68 1.23
C ALA A 596 22.19 35.08 2.51
N SER A 597 21.82 34.12 3.35
CA SER A 597 21.08 34.38 4.60
C SER A 597 21.90 35.05 5.71
N GLN A 598 23.23 35.06 5.63
CA GLN A 598 24.11 35.57 6.69
C GLN A 598 23.90 37.06 6.98
N GLU A 599 23.49 37.83 5.96
CA GLU A 599 23.22 39.27 6.06
C GLU A 599 21.73 39.59 6.31
N LEU A 600 20.87 38.57 6.32
CA LEU A 600 19.43 38.73 6.47
C LEU A 600 18.99 38.68 7.95
N PRO A 601 17.86 39.32 8.30
CA PRO A 601 17.43 39.38 9.68
C PRO A 601 16.96 38.01 10.19
N VAL A 602 17.09 37.81 11.49
CA VAL A 602 16.49 36.68 12.21
C VAL A 602 15.11 37.06 12.74
N LYS A 603 14.28 36.06 13.08
CA LYS A 603 12.98 36.30 13.70
C LYS A 603 13.12 36.98 15.06
N SER A 604 12.70 38.24 15.19
CA SER A 604 12.93 39.02 16.42
C SER A 604 11.73 39.06 17.38
N LYS A 605 10.50 38.79 16.90
CA LYS A 605 9.26 38.88 17.68
C LYS A 605 8.40 37.63 17.60
#